data_AF-A0A2S7IU09-F1
#
_entry.id   AF-A0A2S7IU09-F1
#
_cell.length_a   1.000
_cell.length_b   1.000
_cell.length_c   1.000
_cell.angle_alpha   90.00
_cell.angle_beta   90.00
_cell.angle_gamma   90.00
#
_symmetry.space_group_name_H-M   'P 1'
#
loop_
_entity.id
_entity.type
_entity.pdbx_description
1 polymer ?
#
loop_
_entity_poly.entity_id
_entity_poly.type
_entity_poly.pdbx_seq_one_letter_code
_entity_poly.pdbx_strand_id
1 'polypeptide(L)'
;ANPADYVWVSANPGSVKTHVLPERVIRLLLEGTDPSKILCLHSTTAAAAVLPNRVFMRLSERAVLPAEELSERLKSFEGRR
;
A
#
# COMPACT_ATOMS: atom_id res chain seq x y z
N ALA A 1 11.83 -3.70 -9.95
CA ALA A 1 11.83 -2.31 -9.44
C ALA A 1 12.24 -2.35 -7.98
N ASN A 2 13.21 -1.53 -7.55
CA ASN A 2 13.67 -1.54 -6.17
C ASN A 2 12.66 -0.80 -5.27
N PRO A 3 12.12 -1.45 -4.23
CA PRO A 3 11.26 -0.83 -3.22
C PRO A 3 11.82 0.41 -2.53
N ALA A 4 13.14 0.57 -2.47
CA ALA A 4 13.78 1.70 -1.80
C ALA A 4 13.89 2.95 -2.70
N ASP A 5 13.62 2.83 -3.99
CA ASP A 5 13.77 3.94 -4.93
C ASP A 5 12.56 4.89 -4.88
N TYR A 6 12.85 6.18 -5.08
CA TYR A 6 11.83 7.18 -5.37
C TYR A 6 11.40 7.05 -6.83
N VAL A 7 10.23 6.45 -7.05
CA VAL A 7 9.68 6.24 -8.40
C VAL A 7 8.54 7.22 -8.68
N TRP A 8 8.67 7.96 -9.77
CA TRP A 8 7.55 8.70 -10.35
C TRP A 8 6.78 7.78 -11.28
N VAL A 9 5.48 7.62 -11.04
CA VAL A 9 4.61 6.82 -11.92
C VAL A 9 3.59 7.77 -12.53
N SER A 10 3.62 7.99 -13.85
CA SER A 10 2.54 8.68 -14.57
C SER A 10 1.32 7.74 -14.69
N ALA A 11 0.09 8.23 -14.46
CA ALA A 11 -1.12 7.46 -14.72
C ALA A 11 -1.99 8.22 -15.70
N ASN A 12 -2.42 7.50 -16.73
CA ASN A 12 -3.49 7.94 -17.59
C ASN A 12 -4.85 7.59 -16.95
N PRO A 13 -5.93 8.30 -17.28
CA PRO A 13 -7.29 7.90 -16.92
C PRO A 13 -7.53 6.43 -17.29
N GLY A 14 -8.06 5.62 -16.36
CA GLY A 14 -8.23 4.17 -16.52
C GLY A 14 -7.04 3.31 -16.08
N SER A 15 -5.94 3.90 -15.61
CA SER A 15 -4.78 3.16 -15.11
C SER A 15 -4.97 2.68 -13.66
N VAL A 16 -4.44 1.50 -13.32
CA VAL A 16 -4.62 0.73 -12.07
C VAL A 16 -4.06 1.41 -10.79
N LYS A 17 -3.74 2.69 -10.84
CA LYS A 17 -3.06 3.46 -9.78
C LYS A 17 -3.77 3.45 -8.43
N THR A 18 -5.09 3.32 -8.45
CA THR A 18 -5.93 3.21 -7.25
C THR A 18 -5.67 1.93 -6.45
N HIS A 19 -5.09 0.89 -7.06
CA HIS A 19 -4.66 -0.34 -6.37
C HIS A 19 -3.21 -0.28 -5.90
N VAL A 20 -2.32 0.35 -6.67
CA VAL A 20 -0.87 0.34 -6.38
C VAL A 20 -0.49 1.28 -5.22
N LEU A 21 -1.20 2.42 -5.07
CA LEU A 21 -0.88 3.38 -4.00
C LEU A 21 -1.14 2.81 -2.59
N PRO A 22 -2.31 2.19 -2.29
CA PRO A 22 -2.52 1.52 -0.99
C PRO A 22 -1.48 0.43 -0.69
N GLU A 23 -1.08 -0.36 -1.69
CA GLU A 23 -0.11 -1.45 -1.51
C GLU A 23 1.28 -0.92 -1.15
N ARG A 24 1.68 0.20 -1.76
CA ARG A 24 2.93 0.87 -1.43
C ARG A 24 2.93 1.39 0.01
N VAL A 25 1.84 2.01 0.46
CA VAL A 25 1.69 2.51 1.84
C VAL A 25 1.75 1.35 2.83
N ILE A 26 1.01 0.27 2.58
CA ILE A 26 1.02 -0.93 3.44
C ILE A 26 2.43 -1.49 3.56
N ARG A 27 3.19 -1.57 2.46
CA ARG A 27 4.57 -2.07 2.51
C ARG A 27 5.47 -1.18 3.39
N LEU A 28 5.38 0.14 3.25
CA LEU A 28 6.15 1.07 4.08
C LEU A 28 5.83 0.91 5.57
N LEU A 29 4.55 0.74 5.91
CA LEU A 29 4.11 0.50 7.29
C LEU A 29 4.65 -0.82 7.85
N LEU A 30 4.61 -1.90 7.04
CA LEU A 30 5.16 -3.20 7.43
C LEU A 30 6.69 -3.19 7.55
N GLU A 31 7.37 -2.34 6.79
CA GLU A 31 8.82 -2.05 6.92
C GLU A 31 9.15 -1.21 8.17
N GLY A 32 8.15 -0.82 8.98
CA GLY A 32 8.32 -0.05 10.21
C GLY A 32 8.37 1.46 10.01
N THR A 33 7.95 1.96 8.83
CA THR A 33 7.87 3.41 8.59
C THR A 33 6.78 4.02 9.47
N ASP A 34 7.15 5.02 10.25
CA ASP A 34 6.19 5.83 11.02
C ASP A 34 5.14 6.43 10.06
N PRO A 35 3.82 6.20 10.28
CA PRO A 35 2.76 6.74 9.44
C PRO A 35 2.85 8.26 9.23
N SER A 36 3.32 9.01 10.22
CA SER A 36 3.49 10.47 10.15
C SER A 36 4.51 10.91 9.08
N LYS A 37 5.38 10.00 8.65
CA LYS A 37 6.39 10.23 7.60
C LYS A 37 5.85 9.91 6.19
N ILE A 38 4.61 9.45 6.06
CA ILE A 38 3.99 9.09 4.78
C ILE A 38 3.00 10.18 4.35
N LEU A 39 3.36 10.97 3.32
CA LEU A 39 2.48 11.99 2.74
C LEU A 39 1.84 11.48 1.44
N CYS A 40 0.51 11.38 1.41
CA CYS A 40 -0.25 11.05 0.21
C CYS A 40 -1.04 12.29 -0.27
N LEU A 41 -0.80 12.72 -1.50
CA LEU A 41 -1.46 13.89 -2.10
C LEU A 41 -2.49 13.44 -3.14
N HIS A 42 -3.69 14.01 -3.07
CA HIS A 42 -4.78 13.78 -4.02
C HIS A 42 -5.33 15.10 -4.53
N SER A 43 -5.84 15.11 -5.76
CA SER A 43 -6.45 16.30 -6.37
C SER A 43 -7.79 16.68 -5.74
N THR A 44 -8.43 15.78 -4.99
CA THR A 44 -9.72 16.02 -4.33
C THR A 44 -9.73 15.50 -2.89
N THR A 45 -10.47 16.20 -2.02
CA THR A 45 -10.69 15.79 -0.63
C THR A 45 -11.39 14.45 -0.52
N ALA A 46 -12.35 14.16 -1.40
CA ALA A 46 -13.04 12.88 -1.44
C ALA A 46 -12.08 11.71 -1.72
N ALA A 47 -11.14 11.88 -2.67
CA ALA A 47 -10.13 10.85 -2.94
C ALA A 47 -9.13 10.71 -1.77
N ALA A 48 -8.74 11.82 -1.15
CA ALA A 48 -7.86 11.81 0.02
C ALA A 48 -8.47 11.05 1.22
N ALA A 49 -9.77 11.17 1.45
CA ALA A 49 -10.46 10.50 2.55
C ALA A 49 -10.62 8.98 2.34
N VAL A 50 -10.59 8.49 1.10
CA VAL A 50 -10.77 7.06 0.77
C VAL A 50 -9.50 6.25 1.02
N LEU A 51 -8.31 6.82 0.80
CA LEU A 51 -7.05 6.09 0.87
C LEU A 51 -6.77 5.49 2.26
N PRO A 52 -6.92 6.22 3.39
CA PRO A 52 -6.73 5.66 4.72
C PRO A 52 -7.63 4.46 5.00
N ASN A 53 -8.91 4.55 4.61
CA ASN A 53 -9.86 3.46 4.79
C ASN A 53 -9.46 2.21 3.99
N ARG A 54 -8.95 2.38 2.76
CA ARG A 54 -8.45 1.26 1.95
C ARG A 54 -7.23 0.60 2.56
N VAL A 55 -6.30 1.39 3.12
CA VAL A 55 -5.12 0.86 3.82
C VAL A 55 -5.56 0.10 5.07
N PHE A 56 -6.45 0.68 5.87
CA PHE A 56 -6.97 0.06 7.08
C PHE A 56 -7.67 -1.27 6.80
N MET A 57 -8.61 -1.31 5.85
CA MET A 57 -9.33 -2.55 5.52
C MET A 57 -8.38 -3.68 5.10
N ARG A 58 -7.39 -3.38 4.27
CA ARG A 58 -6.42 -4.40 3.82
C ARG A 58 -5.50 -4.88 4.93
N LEU A 59 -5.15 -4.03 5.89
CA LEU A 59 -4.40 -4.44 7.08
C LEU A 59 -5.27 -5.30 8.00
N SER A 60 -6.53 -4.90 8.24
CA SER A 60 -7.45 -5.66 9.09
C SER A 60 -7.79 -7.02 8.54
N GLU A 61 -8.00 -7.14 7.22
CA GLU A 61 -8.22 -8.43 6.54
C GLU A 61 -7.07 -9.41 6.78
N ARG A 62 -5.84 -8.92 6.96
CA ARG A 62 -4.64 -9.75 7.15
C ARG A 62 -4.33 -10.04 8.60
N ALA A 63 -4.66 -9.11 9.50
CA ALA A 63 -4.44 -9.27 10.93
C ALA A 63 -5.20 -10.48 11.51
N VAL A 64 -6.25 -10.94 10.82
CA VAL A 64 -7.09 -12.07 11.22
C VAL A 64 -6.76 -13.38 10.50
N LEU A 65 -5.78 -13.40 9.59
CA LEU A 65 -5.43 -14.61 8.84
C LEU A 65 -4.59 -15.58 9.68
N PRO A 66 -4.75 -16.91 9.46
CA PRO A 66 -3.83 -17.91 10.00
C PRO A 66 -2.39 -17.64 9.53
N ALA A 67 -1.39 -17.99 10.37
CA ALA A 67 0.02 -17.67 10.12
C ALA A 67 0.55 -18.18 8.77
N GLU A 68 0.11 -19.36 8.33
CA GLU A 68 0.52 -19.96 7.05
C GLU A 68 0.00 -19.15 5.85
N GLU A 69 -1.27 -18.75 5.90
CA GLU A 69 -1.89 -17.94 4.86
C GLU A 69 -1.34 -16.52 4.83
N LEU A 70 -1.06 -15.94 6.01
CA LEU A 70 -0.43 -14.64 6.14
C LEU A 70 0.98 -14.65 5.55
N SER A 71 1.78 -15.68 5.83
CA SER A 71 3.14 -15.84 5.31
C SER A 71 3.17 -15.88 3.78
N GLU A 72 2.31 -16.71 3.16
CA GLU A 72 2.19 -16.78 1.70
C GLU A 72 1.74 -15.44 1.09
N ARG A 73 0.77 -14.77 1.72
CA ARG A 73 0.31 -13.44 1.28
C ARG A 73 1.42 -12.40 1.35
N LEU A 74 2.24 -12.41 2.42
CA LEU A 74 3.36 -11.48 2.58
C LEU A 74 4.46 -11.72 1.55
N LYS A 75 4.79 -12.97 1.23
CA LYS A 75 5.77 -13.32 0.17
C LYS A 75 5.40 -12.72 -1.18
N SER A 76 4.12 -12.77 -1.56
CA SER A 76 3.64 -12.16 -2.81
C SER A 76 3.82 -10.62 -2.85
N PHE A 77 3.86 -9.97 -1.69
CA PHE A 77 3.91 -8.50 -1.53
C PHE A 77 5.33 -7.94 -1.43
N GLU A 78 6.23 -8.66 -0.78
CA GLU A 78 7.59 -8.17 -0.54
C GLU A 78 8.42 -8.13 -1.82
N GLY A 79 8.09 -8.93 -2.85
CA GLY A 79 8.86 -8.99 -4.09
C GLY A 79 10.34 -9.39 -3.89
N ARG A 80 10.69 -9.83 -2.68
CA ARG A 80 11.99 -10.40 -2.32
C ARG A 80 11.97 -11.85 -2.79
N ARG A 81 12.60 -12.09 -3.93
CA ARG A 81 13.15 -13.41 -4.28
C ARG A 81 14.47 -13.60 -3.56
#